data_AF-A0A0T6LVQ0-F1
#
_entry.id   AF-A0A0T6LVQ0-F1
#
_cell.length_a   1.000
_cell.length_b   1.000
_cell.length_c   1.000
_cell.angle_alpha   90.00
_cell.angle_beta   90.00
_cell.angle_gamma   90.00
#
_symmetry.space_group_name_H-M   'P 1'
#
loop_
_entity.id
_entity.type
_entity.pdbx_description
1 polymer ?
#
loop_
_entity_poly.entity_id
_entity_poly.type
_entity_poly.pdbx_seq_one_letter_code
_entity_poly.pdbx_strand_id
1 'polypeptide(L)'
;MEWISIVLIILVVLVLITLVKAIHVIPQGSAAIVERFGRYTRTLNAGLSIVVPFIDKVGDRIDLREQVVPFPSQLAIIQDNLVVDIDTVVYYQVTDVRAATYEVASYIQAIEQLTVTTLRSVVGGMNLERTLTSREEINATLRGVLDEATGKWGIRVNRVELKGILPPTSIQDSMEKQMRADRDKRTAILTAEGERHAALLKAETERDVATILAGGSGAMRGIPQSPVQAGPTPGHQPLLQDDPRRVGRYHLTARLGQGGMGTVYLGQSPGQRLVAVKVIRSEFATDPTFRKRFAREIEAVRRVGGFHTAPVVDADPHGDPPWLATEYIPGPSLHDVLGQQGALPPRTLQTLAVGIAETLEGIHARDIIHRDLKPSNIIISSSGPRIIDFGVARALDGTALTRTNYVIGTQGFLAPEQLTGASITPAADLYAFGMVLCHAAGATPLTGSESLESALSLLPSRFVGVITRCLDHDPSHRPTPTEVLELLSQNDASSEDWLPIPVRTMVDLYNAPTVSAP
;
A
#
# COMPACT_ATOMS: atom_id res chain seq x y z
N MET A 1 -32.24 -61.16 40.57
CA MET A 1 -32.40 -59.72 40.27
C MET A 1 -31.10 -59.05 39.83
N GLU A 2 -29.94 -59.53 40.27
CA GLU A 2 -28.65 -58.90 39.92
C GLU A 2 -28.27 -59.00 38.43
N TRP A 3 -28.50 -60.15 37.78
CA TRP A 3 -28.17 -60.33 36.36
C TRP A 3 -29.00 -59.44 35.42
N ILE A 4 -30.28 -59.21 35.74
CA ILE A 4 -31.17 -58.33 34.96
C ILE A 4 -30.66 -56.88 35.01
N SER A 5 -30.18 -56.45 36.17
CA SER A 5 -29.63 -55.12 36.39
C SER A 5 -28.34 -54.91 35.59
N ILE A 6 -27.47 -55.92 35.56
CA ILE A 6 -26.23 -55.89 34.76
C ILE A 6 -26.54 -55.79 33.26
N VAL A 7 -27.47 -56.60 32.75
CA VAL A 7 -27.88 -56.57 31.34
C VAL A 7 -28.49 -55.22 30.96
N LEU A 8 -29.32 -54.63 31.83
CA LEU A 8 -29.90 -53.31 31.61
C LEU A 8 -28.82 -52.21 31.53
N ILE A 9 -27.83 -52.25 32.43
CA ILE A 9 -26.70 -51.30 32.43
C ILE A 9 -25.91 -51.42 31.12
N ILE A 10 -25.61 -52.64 30.67
CA ILE A 10 -24.91 -52.88 29.39
C ILE A 10 -25.71 -52.32 28.21
N LEU A 11 -27.03 -52.55 28.19
CA LEU A 11 -27.90 -52.03 27.13
C LEU A 11 -27.91 -50.48 27.11
N VAL A 12 -28.02 -49.84 28.28
CA VAL A 12 -27.99 -48.38 28.40
C VAL A 12 -26.64 -47.82 27.93
N VAL A 13 -25.54 -48.44 28.32
CA VAL A 13 -24.19 -48.04 27.87
C VAL A 13 -24.06 -48.20 26.35
N LEU A 14 -24.56 -49.31 25.78
CA LEU A 14 -24.54 -49.54 24.34
C LEU A 14 -25.35 -48.47 23.59
N VAL A 15 -26.55 -48.13 24.08
CA VAL A 15 -27.40 -47.08 23.52
C VAL A 15 -26.72 -45.70 23.64
N LEU A 16 -26.05 -45.42 24.76
CA LEU A 16 -25.33 -44.17 24.92
C LEU A 16 -24.14 -44.07 23.93
N ILE A 17 -23.37 -45.15 23.76
CA ILE A 17 -22.26 -45.20 22.81
C ILE A 17 -22.75 -45.02 21.37
N THR A 18 -23.85 -45.68 20.97
CA THR A 18 -24.40 -45.52 19.62
C THR A 18 -24.88 -44.10 19.37
N LEU A 19 -25.54 -43.47 20.36
CA LEU A 19 -26.07 -42.12 20.24
C LEU A 19 -24.96 -41.06 20.18
N VAL A 20 -23.90 -41.21 20.99
CA VAL A 20 -22.72 -40.35 20.93
C VAL A 20 -21.98 -40.50 19.59
N LYS A 21 -21.80 -41.73 19.10
CA LYS A 21 -21.14 -41.98 17.80
C LYS A 21 -21.99 -41.56 16.60
N ALA A 22 -23.31 -41.47 16.74
CA ALA A 22 -24.20 -41.03 15.67
C ALA A 22 -24.06 -39.51 15.41
N ILE A 23 -23.73 -38.72 16.44
CA ILE A 23 -23.70 -37.27 16.35
C ILE A 23 -22.31 -36.80 15.93
N HIS A 24 -22.22 -36.13 14.78
CA HIS A 24 -21.01 -35.48 14.28
C HIS A 24 -21.27 -34.00 14.06
N VAL A 25 -20.38 -33.15 14.56
CA VAL A 25 -20.42 -31.70 14.34
C VAL A 25 -19.37 -31.34 13.30
N ILE A 26 -19.81 -30.74 12.19
CA ILE A 26 -18.94 -30.23 11.14
C ILE A 26 -18.77 -28.71 11.33
N PRO A 27 -17.54 -28.21 11.50
CA PRO A 27 -17.27 -26.77 11.60
C PRO A 27 -17.72 -25.98 10.38
N GLN A 28 -17.99 -24.70 10.56
CA GLN A 28 -18.25 -23.77 9.45
C GLN A 28 -17.04 -23.68 8.52
N GLY A 29 -17.30 -23.67 7.21
CA GLY A 29 -16.24 -23.64 6.19
C GLY A 29 -15.57 -25.00 5.94
N SER A 30 -16.08 -26.10 6.50
CA SER A 30 -15.61 -27.45 6.19
C SER A 30 -16.76 -28.36 5.79
N ALA A 31 -16.43 -29.42 5.07
CA ALA A 31 -17.36 -30.49 4.76
C ALA A 31 -16.65 -31.85 4.78
N ALA A 32 -17.42 -32.91 5.01
CA ALA A 32 -16.91 -34.27 5.05
C ALA A 32 -17.80 -35.20 4.22
N ILE A 33 -17.20 -36.17 3.55
CA ILE A 33 -17.97 -37.20 2.83
C ILE A 33 -18.38 -38.33 3.77
N VAL A 34 -19.52 -38.94 3.50
CA VAL A 34 -19.98 -40.15 4.21
C VAL A 34 -19.99 -41.32 3.24
N GLU A 35 -19.25 -42.34 3.63
CA GLU A 35 -19.20 -43.62 2.95
C GLU A 35 -19.98 -44.66 3.72
N ARG A 36 -20.80 -45.44 3.02
CA ARG A 36 -21.48 -46.61 3.56
C ARG A 36 -21.04 -47.83 2.78
N PHE A 37 -20.41 -48.79 3.45
CA PHE A 37 -19.81 -49.98 2.82
C PHE A 37 -18.86 -49.62 1.65
N GLY A 38 -18.09 -48.54 1.78
CA GLY A 38 -17.15 -48.07 0.76
C GLY A 38 -17.78 -47.35 -0.43
N ARG A 39 -19.10 -47.09 -0.42
CA ARG A 39 -19.77 -46.25 -1.43
C ARG A 39 -20.12 -44.89 -0.86
N TYR A 40 -19.88 -43.84 -1.65
CA TYR A 40 -20.36 -42.50 -1.35
C TYR A 40 -21.89 -42.51 -1.16
N THR A 41 -22.35 -41.90 -0.07
CA THR A 41 -23.78 -41.75 0.23
C THR A 41 -24.22 -40.30 0.17
N ARG A 42 -23.52 -39.40 0.89
CA ARG A 42 -23.82 -37.97 0.95
C ARG A 42 -22.64 -37.17 1.47
N THR A 43 -22.71 -35.85 1.29
CA THR A 43 -21.77 -34.88 1.86
C THR A 43 -22.39 -34.22 3.10
N LEU A 44 -21.65 -34.15 4.20
CA LEU A 44 -22.02 -33.42 5.41
C LEU A 44 -21.48 -32.00 5.32
N ASN A 45 -22.39 -31.04 5.28
CA ASN A 45 -22.07 -29.61 5.35
C ASN A 45 -21.99 -29.14 6.80
N ALA A 46 -21.56 -27.90 7.00
CA ALA A 46 -21.43 -27.29 8.33
C ALA A 46 -22.71 -27.41 9.16
N GLY A 47 -22.57 -27.84 10.42
CA GLY A 47 -23.67 -28.03 11.36
C GLY A 47 -23.69 -29.41 12.02
N LEU A 48 -24.77 -29.66 12.77
CA LEU A 48 -25.02 -30.94 13.44
C LEU A 48 -25.49 -31.96 12.42
N SER A 49 -24.77 -33.07 12.28
CA SER A 49 -25.08 -34.16 11.37
C SER A 49 -25.22 -35.47 12.13
N ILE A 50 -26.22 -36.27 11.75
CA ILE A 50 -26.48 -37.59 12.34
C ILE A 50 -26.13 -38.67 11.32
N VAL A 51 -25.18 -39.54 11.65
CA VAL A 51 -24.75 -40.67 10.82
C VAL A 51 -25.13 -42.00 11.49
N VAL A 52 -25.26 -43.07 10.71
CA VAL A 52 -25.55 -44.40 11.25
C VAL A 52 -24.25 -44.97 11.83
N PRO A 53 -24.11 -45.08 13.16
CA PRO A 53 -22.85 -45.52 13.77
C PRO A 53 -22.51 -46.94 13.32
N PHE A 54 -21.21 -47.24 13.23
CA PHE A 54 -20.64 -48.54 12.79
C PHE A 54 -20.84 -48.92 11.31
N ILE A 55 -21.82 -48.33 10.62
CA ILE A 55 -22.10 -48.59 9.20
C ILE A 55 -21.55 -47.46 8.32
N ASP A 56 -21.78 -46.21 8.74
CA ASP A 56 -21.30 -45.02 8.05
C ASP A 56 -19.87 -44.67 8.51
N LYS A 57 -18.96 -44.51 7.55
CA LYS A 57 -17.61 -43.98 7.76
C LYS A 57 -17.59 -42.53 7.29
N VAL A 58 -17.30 -41.61 8.20
CA VAL A 58 -17.11 -40.20 7.87
C VAL A 58 -15.65 -40.01 7.43
N GLY A 59 -15.46 -39.49 6.23
CA GLY A 59 -14.15 -39.17 5.67
C GLY A 59 -13.52 -37.95 6.32
N ASP A 60 -12.29 -37.64 5.91
CA ASP A 60 -11.56 -36.48 6.40
C ASP A 60 -12.30 -35.18 6.08
N ARG A 61 -12.13 -34.20 6.98
CA ARG A 61 -12.72 -32.87 6.81
C ARG A 61 -11.93 -32.11 5.78
N ILE A 62 -12.62 -31.66 4.73
CA ILE A 62 -12.05 -30.83 3.68
C ILE A 62 -12.47 -29.38 3.94
N ASP A 63 -11.47 -28.49 3.96
CA ASP A 63 -11.69 -27.05 4.09
C ASP A 63 -12.18 -26.46 2.77
N LEU A 64 -13.36 -25.85 2.80
CA LEU A 64 -14.02 -25.22 1.64
C LEU A 64 -13.58 -23.77 1.44
N ARG A 65 -12.86 -23.18 2.40
CA ARG A 65 -12.37 -21.82 2.29
C ARG A 65 -11.29 -21.73 1.24
N GLU A 66 -11.00 -20.51 0.81
CA GLU A 66 -9.88 -20.24 -0.07
C GLU A 66 -8.56 -20.60 0.62
N GLN A 67 -7.75 -21.39 -0.08
CA GLN A 67 -6.45 -21.87 0.38
C GLN A 67 -5.35 -21.32 -0.52
N VAL A 68 -4.22 -21.00 0.09
CA VAL A 68 -3.04 -20.45 -0.58
C VAL A 68 -1.94 -21.50 -0.51
N VAL A 69 -1.53 -22.01 -1.67
CA VAL A 69 -0.44 -22.99 -1.73
C VAL A 69 0.70 -22.41 -2.57
N PRO A 70 1.90 -22.22 -1.97
CA PRO A 70 3.10 -21.94 -2.74
C PRO A 70 3.59 -23.21 -3.43
N PHE A 71 3.95 -23.10 -4.70
CA PHE A 71 4.62 -24.17 -5.43
C PHE A 71 6.13 -23.93 -5.50
N PRO A 72 6.94 -24.99 -5.57
CA PRO A 72 8.38 -24.85 -5.67
C PRO A 72 8.78 -24.09 -6.93
N SER A 73 9.85 -23.31 -6.81
CA SER A 73 10.46 -22.52 -7.88
C SER A 73 10.80 -23.41 -9.08
N GLN A 74 10.49 -22.92 -10.28
CA GLN A 74 10.61 -23.71 -11.50
C GLN A 74 11.50 -23.05 -12.53
N LEU A 75 12.45 -23.84 -13.03
CA LEU A 75 13.30 -23.44 -14.15
C LEU A 75 12.52 -23.56 -15.47
N ALA A 76 12.29 -22.42 -16.11
CA ALA A 76 11.69 -22.32 -17.43
C ALA A 76 12.71 -21.77 -18.43
N ILE A 77 12.74 -22.33 -19.65
CA ILE A 77 13.56 -21.82 -20.74
C ILE A 77 12.71 -20.86 -21.55
N ILE A 78 13.11 -19.60 -21.63
CA ILE A 78 12.46 -18.57 -22.46
C ILE A 78 12.93 -18.62 -23.92
N GLN A 79 12.27 -17.88 -24.80
CA GLN A 79 12.59 -17.82 -26.23
C GLN A 79 14.06 -17.45 -26.51
N ASP A 80 14.67 -16.63 -25.66
CA ASP A 80 16.08 -16.22 -25.78
C ASP A 80 17.08 -17.30 -25.33
N ASN A 81 16.61 -18.54 -25.11
CA ASN A 81 17.38 -19.68 -24.62
C ASN A 81 18.05 -19.42 -23.25
N LEU A 82 17.48 -18.50 -22.47
CA LEU A 82 17.86 -18.26 -21.08
C LEU A 82 16.98 -19.09 -20.16
N VAL A 83 17.56 -19.53 -19.04
CA VAL A 83 16.83 -20.24 -17.98
C VAL A 83 16.43 -19.22 -16.92
N VAL A 84 15.14 -19.06 -16.68
CA VAL A 84 14.60 -18.20 -15.63
C VAL A 84 13.97 -19.05 -14.54
N ASP A 85 14.17 -18.67 -13.29
CA ASP A 85 13.51 -19.30 -12.15
C ASP A 85 12.21 -18.56 -11.80
N ILE A 86 11.11 -19.28 -11.70
CA ILE A 86 9.77 -18.71 -11.54
C ILE A 86 9.11 -19.27 -10.30
N ASP A 87 8.82 -18.38 -9.36
CA ASP A 87 8.05 -18.69 -8.16
C ASP A 87 6.57 -18.44 -8.42
N THR A 88 5.69 -19.35 -8.01
CA THR A 88 4.24 -19.19 -8.21
C THR A 88 3.46 -19.58 -6.96
N VAL A 89 2.37 -18.85 -6.70
CA VAL A 89 1.37 -19.18 -5.67
C VAL A 89 0.01 -19.31 -6.33
N VAL A 90 -0.72 -20.36 -5.95
CA VAL A 90 -2.08 -20.60 -6.45
C VAL A 90 -3.08 -20.51 -5.31
N TYR A 91 -4.15 -19.76 -5.56
CA TYR A 91 -5.29 -19.58 -4.68
C TYR A 91 -6.44 -20.42 -5.24
N TYR A 92 -6.87 -21.43 -4.48
CA TYR A 92 -7.95 -22.31 -4.90
C TYR A 92 -8.94 -22.54 -3.77
N GLN A 93 -10.14 -22.96 -4.14
CA GLN A 93 -11.17 -23.38 -3.19
C GLN A 93 -11.82 -24.67 -3.68
N VAL A 94 -12.14 -25.55 -2.74
CA VAL A 94 -12.91 -26.76 -3.04
C VAL A 94 -14.39 -26.39 -3.11
N THR A 95 -14.97 -26.50 -4.30
CA THR A 95 -16.40 -26.22 -4.57
C THR A 95 -17.25 -27.48 -4.48
N ASP A 96 -16.72 -28.63 -4.89
CA ASP A 96 -17.36 -29.94 -4.75
C ASP A 96 -16.39 -30.93 -4.09
N VAL A 97 -16.70 -31.24 -2.84
CA VAL A 97 -15.94 -32.17 -1.99
C VAL A 97 -15.93 -33.59 -2.55
N ARG A 98 -17.06 -34.02 -3.15
CA ARG A 98 -17.17 -35.36 -3.71
C ARG A 98 -16.23 -35.48 -4.90
N ALA A 99 -16.29 -34.53 -5.83
CA ALA A 99 -15.41 -34.51 -6.99
C ALA A 99 -13.93 -34.43 -6.56
N ALA A 100 -13.61 -33.58 -5.59
CA ALA A 100 -12.24 -33.43 -5.08
C ALA A 100 -11.70 -34.71 -4.40
N THR A 101 -12.58 -35.59 -3.90
CA THR A 101 -12.17 -36.83 -3.24
C THR A 101 -12.06 -38.01 -4.21
N TYR A 102 -12.91 -38.07 -5.24
CA TYR A 102 -13.04 -39.26 -6.08
C TYR A 102 -12.57 -39.07 -7.54
N GLU A 103 -12.55 -37.84 -8.06
CA GLU A 103 -12.16 -37.56 -9.45
C GLU A 103 -10.64 -37.34 -9.60
N VAL A 104 -9.92 -37.17 -8.49
CA VAL A 104 -8.47 -36.96 -8.48
C VAL A 104 -7.84 -37.50 -7.19
N ALA A 105 -6.69 -38.18 -7.32
CA ALA A 105 -5.99 -38.79 -6.18
C ALA A 105 -5.34 -37.76 -5.25
N SER A 106 -4.76 -36.70 -5.82
CA SER A 106 -4.24 -35.54 -5.09
C SER A 106 -4.39 -34.31 -5.97
N TYR A 107 -5.39 -33.49 -5.66
CA TYR A 107 -5.62 -32.29 -6.43
C TYR A 107 -4.49 -31.26 -6.29
N ILE A 108 -3.82 -31.20 -5.14
CA ILE A 108 -2.70 -30.27 -4.93
C ILE A 108 -1.56 -30.60 -5.89
N GLN A 109 -1.18 -31.88 -5.98
CA GLN A 109 -0.14 -32.33 -6.92
C GLN A 109 -0.59 -32.14 -8.37
N ALA A 110 -1.87 -32.38 -8.68
CA ALA A 110 -2.39 -32.20 -10.03
C ALA A 110 -2.37 -30.73 -10.48
N ILE A 111 -2.75 -29.80 -9.59
CA ILE A 111 -2.65 -28.35 -9.81
C ILE A 111 -1.19 -27.94 -9.99
N GLU A 112 -0.26 -28.47 -9.18
CA GLU A 112 1.18 -28.22 -9.32
C GLU A 112 1.67 -28.61 -10.71
N GLN A 113 1.38 -29.84 -11.17
CA GLN A 113 1.80 -30.34 -12.48
C GLN A 113 1.20 -29.56 -13.66
N LEU A 114 -0.07 -29.15 -13.54
CA LEU A 114 -0.68 -28.27 -14.54
C LEU A 114 -0.03 -26.90 -14.55
N THR A 115 0.34 -26.37 -13.38
CA THR A 115 1.03 -25.08 -13.25
C THR A 115 2.41 -25.15 -13.91
N VAL A 116 3.19 -26.21 -13.64
CA VAL A 116 4.49 -26.49 -14.29
C VAL A 116 4.38 -26.44 -15.80
N THR A 117 3.43 -27.23 -16.32
CA THR A 117 3.28 -27.44 -17.76
C THR A 117 2.83 -26.17 -18.46
N THR A 118 1.89 -25.44 -17.85
CA THR A 118 1.35 -24.19 -18.39
C THR A 118 2.40 -23.07 -18.33
N LEU A 119 3.13 -22.95 -17.21
CA LEU A 119 4.23 -21.99 -17.08
C LEU A 119 5.27 -22.20 -18.17
N ARG A 120 5.74 -23.44 -18.34
CA ARG A 120 6.73 -23.76 -19.39
C ARG A 120 6.23 -23.40 -20.78
N SER A 121 4.95 -23.64 -21.08
CA SER A 121 4.35 -23.32 -22.38
C SER A 121 4.22 -21.81 -22.61
N VAL A 122 3.74 -21.05 -21.63
CA VAL A 122 3.51 -19.61 -21.76
C VAL A 122 4.82 -18.85 -21.81
N VAL A 123 5.74 -19.16 -20.90
CA VAL A 123 7.04 -18.48 -20.77
C VAL A 123 7.97 -18.86 -21.92
N GLY A 124 7.92 -20.11 -22.41
CA GLY A 124 8.72 -20.55 -23.55
C GLY A 124 8.45 -19.79 -24.85
N GLY A 125 7.28 -19.17 -24.98
CA GLY A 125 6.93 -18.32 -26.13
C GLY A 125 7.28 -16.84 -25.97
N MET A 126 7.89 -16.44 -24.85
CA MET A 126 8.20 -15.04 -24.53
C MET A 126 9.72 -14.82 -24.46
N ASN A 127 10.18 -13.62 -24.81
CA ASN A 127 11.55 -13.17 -24.56
C ASN A 127 11.69 -12.64 -23.11
N LEU A 128 12.92 -12.35 -22.67
CA LEU A 128 13.18 -12.00 -21.27
C LEU A 128 12.44 -10.72 -20.85
N GLU A 129 12.52 -9.68 -21.68
CA GLU A 129 11.90 -8.38 -21.41
C GLU A 129 10.37 -8.50 -21.28
N ARG A 130 9.73 -9.23 -22.20
CA ARG A 130 8.28 -9.47 -22.15
C ARG A 130 7.89 -10.32 -20.95
N THR A 131 8.70 -11.32 -20.60
CA THR A 131 8.45 -12.17 -19.42
C THR A 131 8.45 -11.33 -18.13
N LEU A 132 9.37 -10.37 -18.00
CA LEU A 132 9.47 -9.48 -16.84
C LEU A 132 8.38 -8.39 -16.80
N THR A 133 7.95 -7.90 -17.96
CA THR A 133 6.97 -6.79 -18.07
C THR A 133 5.52 -7.26 -18.13
N SER A 134 5.26 -8.51 -18.54
CA SER A 134 3.91 -9.04 -18.83
C SER A 134 3.40 -10.02 -17.76
N ARG A 135 3.76 -9.79 -16.48
CA ARG A 135 3.35 -10.63 -15.34
C ARG A 135 1.82 -10.83 -15.25
N GLU A 136 1.05 -9.80 -15.57
CA GLU A 136 -0.41 -9.84 -15.55
C GLU A 136 -0.98 -10.75 -16.65
N GLU A 137 -0.39 -10.74 -17.85
CA GLU A 137 -0.76 -11.62 -18.98
C GLU A 137 -0.52 -13.09 -18.61
N ILE A 138 0.62 -13.38 -17.98
CA ILE A 138 0.96 -14.73 -17.54
C ILE A 138 0.01 -15.21 -16.43
N ASN A 139 -0.25 -14.38 -15.41
CA ASN A 139 -1.18 -14.69 -14.33
C ASN A 139 -2.60 -14.98 -14.86
N ALA A 140 -3.11 -14.14 -15.78
CA ALA A 140 -4.43 -14.30 -16.37
C ALA A 140 -4.55 -15.61 -17.16
N THR A 141 -3.53 -15.93 -17.96
CA THR A 141 -3.48 -17.17 -18.75
C THR A 141 -3.43 -18.41 -17.86
N LEU A 142 -2.54 -18.41 -16.86
CA LEU A 142 -2.45 -19.50 -15.89
C LEU A 142 -3.76 -19.72 -15.15
N ARG A 143 -4.40 -18.65 -14.66
CA ARG A 143 -5.68 -18.75 -13.97
C ARG A 143 -6.74 -19.39 -14.87
N GLY A 144 -6.85 -18.95 -16.13
CA GLY A 144 -7.83 -19.49 -17.08
C GLY A 144 -7.64 -20.99 -17.31
N VAL A 145 -6.41 -21.40 -17.66
CA VAL A 145 -6.10 -22.82 -17.95
C VAL A 145 -6.28 -23.69 -16.70
N LEU A 146 -5.82 -23.23 -15.54
CA LEU A 146 -5.94 -23.99 -14.29
C LEU A 146 -7.39 -24.09 -13.84
N ASP A 147 -8.18 -23.02 -13.88
CA ASP A 147 -9.59 -23.04 -13.44
C ASP A 147 -10.42 -23.99 -14.33
N GLU A 148 -10.24 -23.91 -15.66
CA GLU A 148 -10.91 -24.81 -16.60
C GLU A 148 -10.53 -26.28 -16.37
N ALA A 149 -9.23 -26.57 -16.21
CA ALA A 149 -8.76 -27.94 -16.04
C ALA A 149 -9.11 -28.54 -14.67
N THR A 150 -9.19 -27.71 -13.62
CA THR A 150 -9.45 -28.15 -12.24
C THR A 150 -10.93 -28.19 -11.88
N GLY A 151 -11.80 -27.55 -12.66
CA GLY A 151 -13.25 -27.57 -12.46
C GLY A 151 -13.86 -28.97 -12.42
N LYS A 152 -13.34 -29.91 -13.23
CA LYS A 152 -13.76 -31.32 -13.22
C LYS A 152 -13.45 -32.06 -11.91
N TRP A 153 -12.50 -31.55 -11.13
CA TRP A 153 -12.13 -32.08 -9.82
C TRP A 153 -12.87 -31.39 -8.68
N GLY A 154 -13.87 -30.55 -8.99
CA GLY A 154 -14.60 -29.79 -7.98
C GLY A 154 -13.78 -28.66 -7.37
N ILE A 155 -12.75 -28.18 -8.06
CA ILE A 155 -11.85 -27.14 -7.57
C ILE A 155 -11.98 -25.91 -8.45
N ARG A 156 -12.04 -24.75 -7.80
CA ARG A 156 -12.03 -23.46 -8.48
C ARG A 156 -10.73 -22.76 -8.17
N VAL A 157 -10.03 -22.33 -9.21
CA VAL A 157 -8.80 -21.52 -9.09
C VAL A 157 -9.20 -20.06 -9.19
N ASN A 158 -9.22 -19.38 -8.06
CA ASN A 158 -9.63 -17.98 -7.99
C ASN A 158 -8.54 -17.07 -8.54
N ARG A 159 -7.27 -17.40 -8.29
CA ARG A 159 -6.13 -16.56 -8.64
C ARG A 159 -4.82 -17.34 -8.73
N VAL A 160 -3.93 -16.87 -9.60
CA VAL A 160 -2.54 -17.29 -9.72
C VAL A 160 -1.67 -16.04 -9.63
N GLU A 161 -0.63 -16.09 -8.82
CA GLU A 161 0.34 -14.99 -8.69
C GLU A 161 1.75 -15.55 -8.84
N LEU A 162 2.46 -15.10 -9.89
CA LEU A 162 3.91 -15.20 -9.94
C LEU A 162 4.49 -14.41 -8.77
N LYS A 163 5.40 -14.94 -7.97
CA LYS A 163 6.10 -14.24 -6.89
C LYS A 163 7.33 -13.48 -7.41
N GLY A 164 8.07 -14.09 -8.32
CA GLY A 164 9.26 -13.52 -8.94
C GLY A 164 9.67 -14.32 -10.19
N ILE A 165 10.37 -13.65 -11.10
CA ILE A 165 11.04 -14.25 -12.26
C ILE A 165 12.51 -13.84 -12.14
N LEU A 166 13.37 -14.80 -11.83
CA LEU A 166 14.79 -14.59 -11.57
C LEU A 166 15.60 -15.07 -12.78
N PRO A 167 16.15 -14.16 -13.62
CA PRO A 167 17.11 -14.53 -14.64
C PRO A 167 18.47 -14.89 -14.02
N PRO A 168 19.40 -15.51 -14.78
CA PRO A 168 20.73 -15.81 -14.28
C PRO A 168 21.52 -14.52 -14.01
N THR A 169 22.41 -14.55 -13.01
CA THR A 169 23.14 -13.37 -12.50
C THR A 169 23.95 -12.62 -13.57
N SER A 170 24.50 -13.32 -14.56
CA SER A 170 25.25 -12.71 -15.67
C SER A 170 24.42 -11.74 -16.52
N ILE A 171 23.12 -12.01 -16.65
CA ILE A 171 22.17 -11.18 -17.41
C ILE A 171 21.61 -10.06 -16.53
N GLN A 172 21.41 -10.32 -15.23
CA GLN A 172 20.98 -9.29 -14.27
C GLN A 172 21.94 -8.10 -14.25
N ASP A 173 23.25 -8.36 -14.13
CA ASP A 173 24.28 -7.30 -14.10
C ASP A 173 24.33 -6.47 -15.39
N SER A 174 24.07 -7.12 -16.53
CA SER A 174 24.08 -6.49 -17.84
C SER A 174 22.83 -5.63 -18.06
N MET A 175 21.66 -6.14 -17.65
CA MET A 175 20.40 -5.41 -17.69
C MET A 175 20.40 -4.21 -16.74
N GLU A 176 20.94 -4.34 -15.52
CA GLU A 176 21.01 -3.23 -14.57
C GLU A 176 21.90 -2.10 -15.11
N LYS A 177 23.05 -2.45 -15.69
CA LYS A 177 23.92 -1.49 -16.39
C LYS A 177 23.22 -0.81 -17.57
N GLN A 178 22.46 -1.57 -18.36
CA GLN A 178 21.73 -1.03 -19.51
C GLN A 178 20.56 -0.13 -19.08
N MET A 179 19.77 -0.55 -18.08
CA MET A 179 18.66 0.25 -17.54
C MET A 179 19.17 1.54 -16.89
N ARG A 180 20.31 1.49 -16.19
CA ARG A 180 20.98 2.68 -15.65
C ARG A 180 21.41 3.62 -16.77
N ALA A 181 22.07 3.08 -17.81
CA ALA A 181 22.48 3.88 -18.96
C ALA A 181 21.29 4.52 -19.71
N ASP A 182 20.17 3.81 -19.86
CA ASP A 182 18.97 4.35 -20.51
C ASP A 182 18.27 5.39 -19.64
N ARG A 183 18.24 5.21 -18.31
CA ARG A 183 17.73 6.20 -17.36
C ARG A 183 18.59 7.46 -17.35
N ASP A 184 19.90 7.31 -17.39
CA ASP A 184 20.86 8.43 -17.46
C ASP A 184 20.72 9.19 -18.78
N LYS A 185 20.57 8.47 -19.91
CA LYS A 185 20.29 9.09 -21.23
C LYS A 185 18.98 9.87 -21.23
N ARG A 186 17.90 9.29 -20.71
CA ARG A 186 16.60 9.97 -20.62
C ARG A 186 16.67 11.21 -19.76
N THR A 187 17.38 11.14 -18.64
CA THR A 187 17.60 12.29 -17.75
C THR A 187 18.40 13.39 -18.46
N ALA A 188 19.49 13.04 -19.15
CA ALA A 188 20.30 13.99 -19.88
C ALA A 188 19.54 14.69 -21.02
N ILE A 189 18.69 13.97 -21.76
CA ILE A 189 17.84 14.55 -22.81
C ILE A 189 16.83 15.54 -22.20
N LEU A 190 16.16 15.16 -21.12
CA LEU A 190 15.18 16.02 -20.44
C LEU A 190 15.84 17.29 -19.86
N THR A 191 17.04 17.18 -19.29
CA THR A 191 17.80 18.34 -18.80
C THR A 191 18.20 19.27 -19.95
N ALA A 192 18.69 18.73 -21.06
CA ALA A 192 19.08 19.52 -22.23
C ALA A 192 17.87 20.24 -22.87
N GLU A 193 16.70 19.59 -22.92
CA GLU A 193 15.46 20.22 -23.37
C GLU A 193 14.99 21.31 -22.41
N GLY A 194 15.12 21.10 -21.10
CA GLY A 194 14.80 22.10 -20.08
C GLY A 194 15.68 23.35 -20.17
N GLU A 195 17.00 23.17 -20.30
CA GLU A 195 17.97 24.27 -20.47
C GLU A 195 17.69 25.07 -21.75
N ARG A 196 17.36 24.38 -22.85
CA ARG A 196 17.03 25.03 -24.13
C ARG A 196 15.76 25.86 -24.03
N HIS A 197 14.72 25.37 -23.35
CA HIS A 197 13.49 26.13 -23.11
C HIS A 197 13.77 27.34 -22.22
N ALA A 198 14.56 27.20 -21.16
CA ALA A 198 14.92 28.30 -20.27
C ALA A 198 15.68 29.42 -21.02
N ALA A 199 16.63 29.06 -21.90
CA ALA A 199 17.38 30.03 -22.70
C ALA A 199 16.50 30.81 -23.70
N LEU A 200 15.53 30.15 -24.33
CA LEU A 200 14.57 30.79 -25.23
C LEU A 200 13.67 31.78 -24.49
N LEU A 201 13.09 31.37 -23.36
CA LEU A 201 12.26 32.22 -22.50
C LEU A 201 13.02 33.47 -22.03
N LYS A 202 14.30 33.30 -21.65
CA LYS A 202 15.15 34.42 -21.24
C LYS A 202 15.37 35.42 -22.38
N ALA A 203 15.68 34.95 -23.58
CA ALA A 203 15.88 35.81 -24.75
C ALA A 203 14.62 36.56 -25.17
N GLU A 204 13.45 35.93 -25.02
CA GLU A 204 12.14 36.55 -25.28
C GLU A 204 11.82 37.63 -24.23
N THR A 205 12.07 37.33 -22.95
CA THR A 205 11.90 38.28 -21.85
C THR A 205 12.81 39.52 -22.03
N GLU A 206 14.07 39.33 -22.44
CA GLU A 206 15.01 40.43 -22.70
C GLU A 206 14.56 41.31 -23.88
N ARG A 207 13.97 40.72 -24.93
CA ARG A 207 13.39 41.46 -26.06
C ARG A 207 12.17 42.29 -25.66
N ASP A 208 11.28 41.72 -24.86
CA ASP A 208 10.07 42.41 -24.41
C ASP A 208 10.40 43.58 -23.49
N VAL A 209 11.37 43.40 -22.57
CA VAL A 209 11.87 44.46 -21.70
C VAL A 209 12.54 45.58 -22.51
N ALA A 210 13.36 45.25 -23.51
CA ALA A 210 13.99 46.25 -24.38
C ALA A 210 12.96 47.08 -25.17
N THR A 211 11.86 46.45 -25.59
CA THR A 211 10.78 47.11 -26.33
C THR A 211 9.97 48.05 -25.42
N ILE A 212 9.73 47.65 -24.18
CA ILE A 212 9.05 48.48 -23.16
C ILE A 212 9.88 49.71 -22.80
N LEU A 213 11.21 49.57 -22.69
CA LEU A 213 12.12 50.68 -22.38
C LEU A 213 12.29 51.67 -23.54
N ALA A 214 12.10 51.24 -24.79
CA ALA A 214 12.20 52.09 -25.98
C ALA A 214 10.94 52.93 -26.27
N GLY A 215 9.78 52.58 -25.70
CA GLY A 215 8.50 53.27 -25.90
C GLY A 215 8.08 54.18 -24.74
N GLY A 216 8.65 55.39 -24.67
CA GLY A 216 8.30 56.36 -23.62
C GLY A 216 6.90 56.99 -23.78
N SER A 217 6.17 57.05 -22.66
CA SER A 217 5.05 57.96 -22.34
C SER A 217 3.85 58.02 -23.31
N GLY A 218 2.88 57.13 -23.10
CA GLY A 218 1.56 57.26 -23.69
C GLY A 218 0.54 56.30 -23.07
N ALA A 219 -0.34 56.84 -22.23
CA ALA A 219 -1.62 56.26 -21.79
C ALA A 219 -1.62 54.79 -21.33
N MET A 220 -1.68 54.64 -20.01
CA MET A 220 -2.07 53.42 -19.30
C MET A 220 -3.50 52.99 -19.71
N ARG A 221 -3.63 52.23 -20.80
CA ARG A 221 -4.83 51.48 -21.17
C ARG A 221 -4.47 50.19 -21.89
N GLY A 222 -4.80 49.08 -21.24
CA GLY A 222 -4.82 47.74 -21.83
C GLY A 222 -3.51 46.99 -21.66
N ILE A 223 -3.30 46.41 -20.48
CA ILE A 223 -2.38 45.28 -20.34
C ILE A 223 -3.03 44.13 -21.12
N PRO A 224 -2.42 43.58 -22.20
CA PRO A 224 -2.88 42.34 -22.77
C PRO A 224 -2.54 41.25 -21.74
N GLN A 225 -3.56 40.74 -21.05
CA GLN A 225 -3.44 39.52 -20.25
C GLN A 225 -3.34 38.33 -21.22
N SER A 226 -2.17 38.13 -21.84
CA SER A 226 -1.82 36.82 -22.36
C SER A 226 -1.20 36.05 -21.18
N PRO A 227 -1.81 34.95 -20.70
CA PRO A 227 -1.24 34.21 -19.59
C PRO A 227 0.07 33.58 -20.04
N VAL A 228 1.17 33.94 -19.37
CA VAL A 228 2.39 33.12 -19.36
C VAL A 228 1.96 31.76 -18.83
N GLN A 229 1.90 30.75 -19.71
CA GLN A 229 1.65 29.38 -19.28
C GLN A 229 2.84 28.93 -18.44
N ALA A 230 2.68 28.98 -17.12
CA ALA A 230 3.60 28.30 -16.21
C ALA A 230 3.58 26.81 -16.59
N GLY A 231 4.76 26.22 -16.81
CA GLY A 231 4.88 24.78 -16.92
C GLY A 231 4.25 24.08 -15.69
N PRO A 232 3.89 22.80 -15.79
CA PRO A 232 3.25 22.10 -14.67
C PRO A 232 4.11 22.21 -13.41
N THR A 233 3.52 22.66 -12.31
CA THR A 233 4.17 22.67 -11.00
C THR A 233 4.67 21.26 -10.70
N PRO A 234 5.94 21.09 -10.27
CA PRO A 234 6.46 19.77 -9.91
C PRO A 234 5.50 19.05 -8.96
N GLY A 235 5.25 17.76 -9.17
CA GLY A 235 4.31 16.97 -8.35
C GLY A 235 2.82 17.15 -8.70
N HIS A 236 2.45 18.08 -9.58
CA HIS A 236 1.07 18.23 -10.07
C HIS A 236 0.94 17.56 -11.44
N GLN A 237 0.18 16.48 -11.51
CA GLN A 237 -0.12 15.81 -12.77
C GLN A 237 -1.42 16.37 -13.36
N PRO A 238 -1.53 16.47 -14.70
CA PRO A 238 -2.79 16.86 -15.32
C PRO A 238 -3.91 15.86 -14.97
N LEU A 239 -5.14 16.36 -14.87
CA LEU A 239 -6.30 15.50 -14.72
C LEU A 239 -6.49 14.63 -15.97
N LEU A 240 -6.80 13.36 -15.76
CA LEU A 240 -7.19 12.45 -16.83
C LEU A 240 -8.61 12.77 -17.32
N GLN A 241 -9.01 12.13 -18.43
CA GLN A 241 -10.35 12.29 -19.00
C GLN A 241 -11.45 11.80 -18.04
N ASP A 242 -11.21 10.69 -17.34
CA ASP A 242 -12.17 10.08 -16.43
C ASP A 242 -12.14 10.66 -15.00
N ASP A 243 -11.21 11.58 -14.73
CA ASP A 243 -11.13 12.23 -13.42
C ASP A 243 -12.29 13.22 -13.24
N PRO A 244 -12.90 13.27 -12.04
CA PRO A 244 -13.92 14.24 -11.74
C PRO A 244 -13.37 15.66 -11.94
N ARG A 245 -14.17 16.53 -12.57
CA ARG A 245 -13.84 17.96 -12.71
C ARG A 245 -14.26 18.78 -11.49
N ARG A 246 -15.19 18.25 -10.69
CA ARG A 246 -15.67 18.86 -9.46
C ARG A 246 -16.01 17.80 -8.43
N VAL A 247 -15.72 18.10 -7.17
CA VAL A 247 -16.10 17.29 -6.01
C VAL A 247 -16.63 18.23 -4.94
N GLY A 248 -17.88 18.03 -4.52
CA GLY A 248 -18.59 18.99 -3.69
C GLY A 248 -18.58 20.39 -4.33
N ARG A 249 -18.07 21.37 -3.59
CA ARG A 249 -17.92 22.76 -4.06
C ARG A 249 -16.62 23.04 -4.81
N TYR A 250 -15.67 22.10 -4.82
CA TYR A 250 -14.30 22.31 -5.28
C TYR A 250 -14.16 21.97 -6.76
N HIS A 251 -13.54 22.86 -7.53
CA HIS A 251 -13.12 22.58 -8.90
C HIS A 251 -11.74 21.93 -8.87
N LEU A 252 -11.60 20.76 -9.47
CA LEU A 252 -10.34 20.03 -9.48
C LEU A 252 -9.48 20.54 -10.63
N THR A 253 -8.19 20.78 -10.38
CA THR A 253 -7.25 21.38 -11.33
C THR A 253 -6.07 20.47 -11.67
N ALA A 254 -5.65 19.61 -10.74
CA ALA A 254 -4.55 18.67 -10.95
C ALA A 254 -4.72 17.43 -10.07
N ARG A 255 -3.97 16.37 -10.37
CA ARG A 255 -3.77 15.21 -9.49
C ARG A 255 -2.49 15.42 -8.69
N LEU A 256 -2.58 15.24 -7.38
CA LEU A 256 -1.44 15.32 -6.46
C LEU A 256 -0.86 13.94 -6.15
N GLY A 257 -1.67 12.87 -6.25
CA GLY A 257 -1.21 11.51 -6.03
C GLY A 257 -2.33 10.48 -6.15
N GLN A 258 -1.96 9.20 -6.27
CA GLN A 258 -2.88 8.08 -6.30
C GLN A 258 -2.40 7.00 -5.34
N GLY A 259 -3.26 6.63 -4.38
CA GLY A 259 -3.00 5.56 -3.42
C GLY A 259 -3.96 4.38 -3.59
N GLY A 260 -3.79 3.37 -2.73
CA GLY A 260 -4.67 2.20 -2.74
C GLY A 260 -6.13 2.54 -2.45
N MET A 261 -6.40 3.58 -1.66
CA MET A 261 -7.77 3.93 -1.28
C MET A 261 -8.46 4.95 -2.18
N GLY A 262 -7.71 5.66 -3.02
CA GLY A 262 -8.25 6.85 -3.67
C GLY A 262 -7.22 7.65 -4.44
N THR A 263 -7.72 8.72 -5.05
CA THR A 263 -6.89 9.71 -5.75
C THR A 263 -7.00 11.03 -4.98
N VAL A 264 -5.87 11.71 -4.81
CA VAL A 264 -5.80 13.04 -4.20
C VAL A 264 -5.65 14.05 -5.33
N TYR A 265 -6.55 15.03 -5.35
CA TYR A 265 -6.60 16.08 -6.35
C TYR A 265 -6.30 17.44 -5.72
N LEU A 266 -5.67 18.32 -6.47
CA LEU A 266 -5.67 19.74 -6.17
C LEU A 266 -7.05 20.28 -6.53
N GLY A 267 -7.73 20.86 -5.55
CA GLY A 267 -9.02 21.48 -5.71
C GLY A 267 -8.97 22.97 -5.38
N GLN A 268 -9.86 23.73 -6.00
CA GLN A 268 -10.03 25.14 -5.72
C GLN A 268 -11.47 25.41 -5.27
N SER A 269 -11.60 26.09 -4.13
CA SER A 269 -12.90 26.55 -3.63
C SER A 269 -13.45 27.71 -4.47
N PRO A 270 -14.76 28.05 -4.37
CA PRO A 270 -15.31 29.24 -5.03
C PRO A 270 -14.58 30.54 -4.64
N GLY A 271 -14.03 30.60 -3.42
CA GLY A 271 -13.21 31.72 -2.94
C GLY A 271 -11.73 31.60 -3.29
N GLN A 272 -11.37 30.81 -4.31
CA GLN A 272 -10.01 30.64 -4.84
C GLN A 272 -8.99 29.99 -3.88
N ARG A 273 -9.40 29.56 -2.67
CA ARG A 273 -8.53 28.80 -1.75
C ARG A 273 -8.24 27.40 -2.30
N LEU A 274 -6.98 27.00 -2.26
CA LEU A 274 -6.51 25.68 -2.65
C LEU A 274 -6.74 24.65 -1.54
N VAL A 275 -7.16 23.46 -1.92
CA VAL A 275 -7.39 22.32 -1.03
C VAL A 275 -6.86 21.04 -1.67
N ALA A 276 -6.45 20.07 -0.86
CA ALA A 276 -6.19 18.71 -1.32
C ALA A 276 -7.47 17.88 -1.11
N VAL A 277 -8.09 17.42 -2.19
CA VAL A 277 -9.34 16.65 -2.17
C VAL A 277 -9.02 15.17 -2.42
N LYS A 278 -9.14 14.37 -1.37
CA LYS A 278 -8.99 12.91 -1.44
C LYS A 278 -10.33 12.28 -1.75
N VAL A 279 -10.43 11.65 -2.92
CA VAL A 279 -11.62 10.95 -3.39
C VAL A 279 -11.41 9.46 -3.23
N ILE A 280 -12.34 8.79 -2.53
CA ILE A 280 -12.25 7.35 -2.25
C ILE A 280 -12.72 6.55 -3.47
N ARG A 281 -12.02 5.47 -3.81
CA ARG A 281 -12.42 4.59 -4.93
C ARG A 281 -13.79 3.94 -4.66
N SER A 282 -14.53 3.71 -5.74
CA SER A 282 -15.88 3.11 -5.71
C SER A 282 -15.93 1.75 -5.00
N GLU A 283 -14.87 0.95 -5.10
CA GLU A 283 -14.70 -0.35 -4.42
C GLU A 283 -14.89 -0.25 -2.89
N PHE A 284 -14.37 0.81 -2.26
CA PHE A 284 -14.53 1.05 -0.82
C PHE A 284 -15.82 1.82 -0.52
N ALA A 285 -16.25 2.70 -1.43
CA ALA A 285 -17.46 3.52 -1.27
C ALA A 285 -18.75 2.69 -1.13
N THR A 286 -18.77 1.48 -1.69
CA THR A 286 -19.93 0.57 -1.64
C THR A 286 -20.07 -0.20 -0.33
N ASP A 287 -19.03 -0.23 0.54
CA ASP A 287 -19.10 -0.88 1.85
C ASP A 287 -19.70 0.06 2.92
N PRO A 288 -20.90 -0.24 3.47
CA PRO A 288 -21.52 0.58 4.51
C PRO A 288 -20.72 0.61 5.82
N THR A 289 -19.94 -0.45 6.12
CA THR A 289 -19.08 -0.52 7.31
C THR A 289 -17.92 0.44 7.18
N PHE A 290 -17.29 0.46 6.00
CA PHE A 290 -16.27 1.45 5.64
C PHE A 290 -16.81 2.87 5.78
N ARG A 291 -17.96 3.20 5.16
CA ARG A 291 -18.54 4.56 5.23
C ARG A 291 -18.80 5.05 6.66
N LYS A 292 -19.33 4.20 7.54
CA LYS A 292 -19.57 4.55 8.96
C LYS A 292 -18.25 4.84 9.70
N ARG A 293 -17.20 4.07 9.43
CA ARG A 293 -15.88 4.28 10.05
C ARG A 293 -15.17 5.50 9.46
N PHE A 294 -15.20 5.67 8.15
CA PHE A 294 -14.67 6.84 7.45
C PHE A 294 -15.28 8.13 8.00
N ALA A 295 -16.61 8.17 8.19
CA ALA A 295 -17.28 9.29 8.85
C ALA A 295 -16.76 9.53 10.28
N ARG A 296 -16.61 8.47 11.09
CA ARG A 296 -16.09 8.58 12.46
C ARG A 296 -14.64 9.08 12.51
N GLU A 297 -13.79 8.65 11.59
CA GLU A 297 -12.39 9.07 11.52
C GLU A 297 -12.26 10.51 11.04
N ILE A 298 -13.07 10.94 10.06
CA ILE A 298 -13.16 12.36 9.67
C ILE A 298 -13.54 13.22 10.89
N GLU A 299 -14.53 12.80 11.68
CA GLU A 299 -14.92 13.51 12.90
C GLU A 299 -13.81 13.56 13.95
N ALA A 300 -12.97 12.52 14.05
CA ALA A 300 -11.81 12.53 14.93
C ALA A 300 -10.74 13.52 14.42
N VAL A 301 -10.38 13.44 13.14
CA VAL A 301 -9.35 14.28 12.54
C VAL A 301 -9.76 15.76 12.51
N ARG A 302 -11.05 16.10 12.36
CA ARG A 302 -11.55 17.48 12.46
C ARG A 302 -11.22 18.14 13.80
N ARG A 303 -10.99 17.37 14.88
CA ARG A 303 -10.58 17.89 16.20
C ARG A 303 -9.09 18.18 16.30
N VAL A 304 -8.30 17.71 15.33
CA VAL A 304 -6.86 17.95 15.21
C VAL A 304 -6.66 19.23 14.39
N GLY A 305 -6.53 20.35 15.10
CA GLY A 305 -5.98 21.59 14.55
C GLY A 305 -4.61 21.85 15.19
N GLY A 306 -3.67 22.41 14.42
CA GLY A 306 -2.34 22.70 14.92
C GLY A 306 -1.40 23.21 13.82
N PHE A 307 -0.26 23.76 14.24
CA PHE A 307 0.72 24.38 13.36
C PHE A 307 1.38 23.39 12.39
N HIS A 308 1.37 22.08 12.70
CA HIS A 308 2.17 21.07 12.01
C HIS A 308 1.36 20.00 11.22
N THR A 309 0.03 20.09 11.19
CA THR A 309 -0.84 19.22 10.38
C THR A 309 -1.57 20.02 9.29
N ALA A 310 -2.09 19.34 8.26
CA ALA A 310 -3.06 19.93 7.34
C ALA A 310 -4.48 19.84 7.95
N PRO A 311 -5.14 20.97 8.29
CA PRO A 311 -6.48 20.94 8.84
C PRO A 311 -7.50 20.42 7.81
N VAL A 312 -8.49 19.69 8.31
CA VAL A 312 -9.66 19.28 7.51
C VAL A 312 -10.55 20.50 7.26
N VAL A 313 -10.73 20.84 5.99
CA VAL A 313 -11.53 21.99 5.54
C VAL A 313 -12.98 21.58 5.34
N ASP A 314 -13.20 20.45 4.69
CA ASP A 314 -14.53 19.97 4.33
C ASP A 314 -14.49 18.46 4.10
N ALA A 315 -15.63 17.77 4.16
CA ALA A 315 -15.69 16.34 3.90
C ALA A 315 -17.13 15.90 3.67
N ASP A 316 -17.31 14.90 2.82
CA ASP A 316 -18.60 14.21 2.67
C ASP A 316 -18.36 12.69 2.61
N PRO A 317 -18.52 11.99 3.75
CA PRO A 317 -18.41 10.52 3.79
C PRO A 317 -19.61 9.81 3.12
N HIS A 318 -20.71 10.51 2.87
CA HIS A 318 -21.92 9.98 2.28
C HIS A 318 -22.09 10.34 0.80
N GLY A 319 -21.26 11.25 0.29
CA GLY A 319 -21.15 11.58 -1.12
C GLY A 319 -20.82 10.37 -1.99
N ASP A 320 -21.10 10.50 -3.29
CA ASP A 320 -20.81 9.47 -4.28
C ASP A 320 -19.89 10.04 -5.37
N PRO A 321 -18.58 9.70 -5.35
CA PRO A 321 -17.85 8.94 -4.32
C PRO A 321 -17.62 9.73 -3.00
N PRO A 322 -17.36 9.06 -1.85
CA PRO A 322 -16.97 9.70 -0.60
C PRO A 322 -15.66 10.48 -0.74
N TRP A 323 -15.55 11.62 -0.06
CA TRP A 323 -14.38 12.48 -0.17
C TRP A 323 -14.06 13.27 1.10
N LEU A 324 -12.80 13.69 1.21
CA LEU A 324 -12.26 14.53 2.27
C LEU A 324 -11.41 15.64 1.64
N ALA A 325 -11.58 16.88 2.09
CA ALA A 325 -10.77 18.02 1.68
C ALA A 325 -9.96 18.56 2.87
N THR A 326 -8.64 18.62 2.72
CA THR A 326 -7.72 19.28 3.64
C THR A 326 -7.15 20.54 3.02
N GLU A 327 -6.55 21.40 3.83
CA GLU A 327 -5.75 22.51 3.32
C GLU A 327 -4.63 21.96 2.41
N TYR A 328 -4.44 22.59 1.25
CA TYR A 328 -3.29 22.28 0.39
C TYR A 328 -2.04 22.91 1.00
N ILE A 329 -1.04 22.09 1.32
CA ILE A 329 0.25 22.57 1.80
C ILE A 329 1.22 22.63 0.62
N PRO A 330 1.68 23.83 0.22
CA PRO A 330 2.65 23.95 -0.86
C PRO A 330 4.03 23.47 -0.39
N GLY A 331 4.54 22.44 -1.07
CA GLY A 331 5.87 21.90 -0.83
C GLY A 331 6.01 20.49 -1.40
N PRO A 332 7.24 20.05 -1.70
CA PRO A 332 7.50 18.66 -2.08
C PRO A 332 7.25 17.73 -0.89
N SER A 333 6.92 16.47 -1.17
CA SER A 333 6.94 15.45 -0.13
C SER A 333 8.38 15.12 0.27
N LEU A 334 8.59 14.62 1.49
CA LEU A 334 9.91 14.12 1.91
C LEU A 334 10.38 13.01 0.98
N HIS A 335 9.47 12.19 0.44
CA HIS A 335 9.82 11.20 -0.58
C HIS A 335 10.48 11.83 -1.82
N ASP A 336 9.90 12.91 -2.34
CA ASP A 336 10.44 13.61 -3.52
C ASP A 336 11.79 14.27 -3.21
N VAL A 337 11.92 14.85 -2.01
CA VAL A 337 13.17 15.46 -1.55
C VAL A 337 14.27 14.41 -1.46
N LEU A 338 14.02 13.26 -0.82
CA LEU A 338 15.00 12.19 -0.70
C LEU A 338 15.34 11.56 -2.05
N GLY A 339 14.37 11.44 -2.97
CA GLY A 339 14.60 10.94 -4.32
C GLY A 339 15.51 11.84 -5.17
N GLN A 340 15.49 13.15 -4.93
CA GLN A 340 16.31 14.12 -5.68
C GLN A 340 17.64 14.47 -4.99
N GLN A 341 17.65 14.57 -3.66
CA GLN A 341 18.81 15.05 -2.89
C GLN A 341 19.56 13.93 -2.16
N GLY A 342 18.94 12.76 -1.99
CA GLY A 342 19.48 11.70 -1.14
C GLY A 342 19.36 12.03 0.35
N ALA A 343 20.36 11.62 1.14
CA ALA A 343 20.38 11.80 2.59
C ALA A 343 20.36 13.29 3.00
N LEU A 344 19.57 13.61 4.02
CA LEU A 344 19.47 14.96 4.56
C LEU A 344 20.65 15.29 5.48
N PRO A 345 21.14 16.54 5.46
CA PRO A 345 22.15 16.99 6.41
C PRO A 345 21.68 16.88 7.87
N PRO A 346 22.59 16.68 8.84
CA PRO A 346 22.22 16.50 10.25
C PRO A 346 21.33 17.60 10.84
N ARG A 347 21.50 18.85 10.40
CA ARG A 347 20.66 19.98 10.84
C ARG A 347 19.22 19.84 10.36
N THR A 348 19.02 19.61 9.07
CA THR A 348 17.70 19.40 8.47
C THR A 348 17.02 18.17 9.08
N LEU A 349 17.79 17.10 9.33
CA LEU A 349 17.29 15.90 10.02
C LEU A 349 16.81 16.20 11.44
N GLN A 350 17.45 17.11 12.18
CA GLN A 350 17.00 17.55 13.51
C GLN A 350 15.65 18.26 13.44
N THR A 351 15.52 19.25 12.57
CA THR A 351 14.27 20.01 12.43
C THR A 351 13.14 19.09 11.95
N LEU A 352 13.45 18.14 11.06
CA LEU A 352 12.52 17.10 10.63
C LEU A 352 12.08 16.23 11.82
N ALA A 353 13.03 15.73 12.62
CA ALA A 353 12.76 14.87 13.76
C ALA A 353 11.90 15.57 14.83
N VAL A 354 12.28 16.79 15.20
CA VAL A 354 11.54 17.59 16.19
C VAL A 354 10.14 17.90 15.68
N GLY A 355 10.00 18.42 14.46
CA GLY A 355 8.70 18.79 13.91
C GLY A 355 7.75 17.60 13.76
N ILE A 356 8.25 16.42 13.37
CA ILE A 356 7.41 15.20 13.33
C ILE A 356 7.00 14.79 14.75
N ALA A 357 7.92 14.79 15.72
CA ALA A 357 7.63 14.42 17.10
C ALA A 357 6.61 15.36 17.77
N GLU A 358 6.73 16.68 17.59
CA GLU A 358 5.74 17.68 18.05
C GLU A 358 4.37 17.44 17.42
N THR A 359 4.35 17.07 16.14
CA THR A 359 3.10 16.76 15.45
C THR A 359 2.45 15.51 16.04
N LEU A 360 3.22 14.45 16.24
CA LEU A 360 2.72 13.20 16.84
C LEU A 360 2.23 13.43 18.27
N GLU A 361 2.92 14.23 19.08
CA GLU A 361 2.47 14.62 20.41
C GLU A 361 1.07 15.26 20.37
N GLY A 362 0.88 16.26 19.50
CA GLY A 362 -0.40 16.96 19.36
C GLY A 362 -1.55 16.08 18.84
N ILE A 363 -1.23 15.08 18.00
CA ILE A 363 -2.18 14.08 17.49
C ILE A 363 -2.55 13.08 18.59
N HIS A 364 -1.54 12.51 19.28
CA HIS A 364 -1.71 11.48 20.30
C HIS A 364 -2.43 12.03 21.54
N ALA A 365 -2.22 13.30 21.89
CA ALA A 365 -2.94 13.99 22.96
C ALA A 365 -4.47 14.08 22.75
N ARG A 366 -4.95 13.76 21.54
CA ARG A 366 -6.37 13.72 21.17
C ARG A 366 -6.87 12.29 20.91
N ASP A 367 -6.14 11.27 21.38
CA ASP A 367 -6.43 9.85 21.20
C ASP A 367 -6.50 9.40 19.73
N ILE A 368 -5.74 10.07 18.86
CA ILE A 368 -5.66 9.76 17.43
C ILE A 368 -4.30 9.12 17.16
N ILE A 369 -4.27 8.13 16.28
CA ILE A 369 -3.04 7.47 15.81
C ILE A 369 -2.96 7.71 14.30
N HIS A 370 -1.81 8.10 13.78
CA HIS A 370 -1.63 8.40 12.37
C HIS A 370 -1.72 7.14 11.49
N ARG A 371 -1.10 6.03 11.93
CA ARG A 371 -1.15 4.67 11.33
C ARG A 371 -0.52 4.47 9.95
N ASP A 372 -0.21 5.54 9.22
CA ASP A 372 0.41 5.51 7.88
C ASP A 372 1.51 6.59 7.75
N LEU A 373 2.33 6.77 8.79
CA LEU A 373 3.43 7.74 8.73
C LEU A 373 4.53 7.21 7.79
N LYS A 374 4.89 8.01 6.77
CA LYS A 374 5.90 7.67 5.75
C LYS A 374 6.37 8.92 5.02
N PRO A 375 7.47 8.88 4.25
CA PRO A 375 8.02 10.05 3.58
C PRO A 375 7.05 10.76 2.61
N SER A 376 6.16 10.03 1.93
CA SER A 376 5.18 10.65 1.04
C SER A 376 4.02 11.35 1.76
N ASN A 377 3.85 11.10 3.06
CA ASN A 377 2.84 11.75 3.92
C ASN A 377 3.43 12.91 4.76
N ILE A 378 4.66 13.33 4.45
CA ILE A 378 5.34 14.45 5.11
C ILE A 378 5.67 15.48 4.04
N ILE A 379 5.05 16.65 4.10
CA ILE A 379 5.34 17.77 3.21
C ILE A 379 6.43 18.63 3.82
N ILE A 380 7.44 18.96 3.02
CA ILE A 380 8.51 19.85 3.42
C ILE A 380 8.10 21.27 3.04
N SER A 381 7.82 22.10 4.05
CA SER A 381 7.45 23.51 3.85
C SER A 381 8.53 24.45 4.39
N SER A 382 8.48 25.72 4.00
CA SER A 382 9.37 26.76 4.53
C SER A 382 9.26 26.90 6.05
N SER A 383 8.06 26.69 6.61
CA SER A 383 7.79 26.77 8.05
C SER A 383 8.18 25.52 8.86
N GLY A 384 8.57 24.43 8.20
CA GLY A 384 8.85 23.14 8.85
C GLY A 384 8.16 21.95 8.16
N PRO A 385 8.39 20.72 8.63
CA PRO A 385 7.70 19.54 8.12
C PRO A 385 6.21 19.59 8.50
N ARG A 386 5.35 19.14 7.59
CA ARG A 386 3.91 19.06 7.80
C ARG A 386 3.41 17.66 7.53
N ILE A 387 2.77 17.04 8.51
CA ILE A 387 2.19 15.72 8.34
C ILE A 387 0.82 15.86 7.67
N ILE A 388 0.63 15.10 6.60
CA ILE A 388 -0.61 15.02 5.85
C ILE A 388 -1.15 13.59 5.88
N ASP A 389 -2.38 13.41 5.41
CA ASP A 389 -2.93 12.08 5.12
C ASP A 389 -2.87 11.12 6.31
N PHE A 390 -3.60 11.46 7.38
CA PHE A 390 -3.96 10.51 8.42
C PHE A 390 -4.48 9.23 7.77
N GLY A 391 -4.14 8.07 8.33
CA GLY A 391 -4.63 6.79 7.86
C GLY A 391 -6.12 6.58 8.11
N VAL A 392 -6.99 7.51 7.66
CA VAL A 392 -8.47 7.53 7.65
C VAL A 392 -9.07 6.37 6.82
N ALA A 393 -8.28 5.34 6.64
CA ALA A 393 -8.29 4.39 5.55
C ALA A 393 -7.88 2.99 6.02
N ARG A 394 -7.24 2.84 7.18
CA ARG A 394 -6.91 1.52 7.72
C ARG A 394 -8.01 1.03 8.64
N ALA A 395 -9.26 1.17 8.19
CA ALA A 395 -10.45 0.59 8.78
C ALA A 395 -10.52 -0.95 8.65
N LEU A 396 -9.37 -1.61 8.64
CA LEU A 396 -9.20 -3.07 8.59
C LEU A 396 -8.54 -3.55 9.89
N ASP A 397 -9.01 -3.05 11.03
CA ASP A 397 -8.74 -3.70 12.31
C ASP A 397 -9.40 -5.09 12.29
N GLY A 398 -8.58 -6.11 12.00
CA GLY A 398 -8.79 -7.52 12.34
C GLY A 398 -9.49 -8.43 11.32
N THR A 399 -10.45 -7.97 10.51
CA THR A 399 -11.33 -8.92 9.77
C THR A 399 -11.51 -8.70 8.27
N ALA A 400 -11.02 -7.61 7.69
CA ALA A 400 -11.21 -7.34 6.25
C ALA A 400 -9.89 -7.18 5.45
N LEU A 401 -8.77 -7.58 6.05
CA LEU A 401 -7.51 -7.86 5.33
C LEU A 401 -7.61 -9.09 4.39
N THR A 402 -8.72 -9.84 4.43
CA THR A 402 -8.90 -11.12 3.70
C THR A 402 -9.79 -11.04 2.45
N ARG A 403 -10.27 -9.85 2.02
CA ARG A 403 -11.19 -9.76 0.85
C ARG A 403 -10.79 -8.83 -0.29
N THR A 404 -9.67 -8.12 -0.21
CA THR A 404 -9.20 -7.28 -1.32
C THR A 404 -7.68 -7.12 -1.28
N ASN A 405 -7.06 -7.17 -2.47
CA ASN A 405 -5.62 -7.04 -2.77
C ASN A 405 -4.98 -5.68 -2.39
N TYR A 406 -5.18 -5.23 -1.16
CA TYR A 406 -4.71 -3.93 -0.71
C TYR A 406 -3.91 -4.12 0.58
N VAL A 407 -2.67 -4.60 0.44
CA VAL A 407 -1.62 -4.24 1.39
C VAL A 407 -1.38 -2.74 1.21
N ILE A 408 -2.22 -1.91 1.82
CA ILE A 408 -2.09 -0.46 1.79
C ILE A 408 -1.01 -0.09 2.81
N GLY A 409 0.18 0.17 2.29
CA GLY A 409 1.35 0.65 3.02
C GLY A 409 2.62 0.29 2.25
N THR A 410 3.53 1.24 2.08
CA THR A 410 4.91 0.92 1.68
C THR A 410 5.50 0.11 2.82
N GLN A 411 5.72 -1.21 2.63
CA GLN A 411 6.01 -2.17 3.71
C GLN A 411 7.16 -1.74 4.64
N GLY A 412 8.10 -0.93 4.15
CA GLY A 412 9.31 -0.54 4.87
C GLY A 412 9.16 0.43 6.03
N PHE A 413 7.94 0.92 6.31
CA PHE A 413 7.68 1.84 7.43
C PHE A 413 6.66 1.26 8.43
N LEU A 414 6.14 0.05 8.19
CA LEU A 414 5.11 -0.55 9.03
C LEU A 414 5.73 -1.14 10.31
N ALA A 415 5.08 -0.86 11.43
CA ALA A 415 5.45 -1.47 12.71
C ALA A 415 5.16 -2.99 12.71
N PRO A 416 5.93 -3.81 13.44
CA PRO A 416 5.72 -5.26 13.51
C PRO A 416 4.28 -5.66 13.89
N GLU A 417 3.66 -4.95 14.83
CA GLU A 417 2.28 -5.17 15.24
C GLU A 417 1.24 -4.88 14.13
N GLN A 418 1.56 -4.01 13.17
CA GLN A 418 0.73 -3.74 12.00
C GLN A 418 0.80 -4.87 10.97
N LEU A 419 1.91 -5.62 10.94
CA LEU A 419 2.09 -6.77 10.05
C LEU A 419 1.43 -8.03 10.61
N THR A 420 1.42 -8.18 11.93
CA THR A 420 0.80 -9.34 12.62
C THR A 420 -0.70 -9.16 12.87
N GLY A 421 -1.24 -7.95 12.68
CA GLY A 421 -2.65 -7.65 12.95
C GLY A 421 -2.97 -7.54 14.44
N ALA A 422 -1.97 -7.29 15.28
CA ALA A 422 -2.14 -7.03 16.70
C ALA A 422 -2.80 -5.65 16.95
N SER A 423 -3.15 -5.37 18.21
CA SER A 423 -3.76 -4.09 18.57
C SER A 423 -2.77 -2.93 18.34
N ILE A 424 -3.19 -1.94 17.56
CA ILE A 424 -2.35 -0.79 17.21
C ILE A 424 -2.46 0.29 18.28
N THR A 425 -1.33 0.68 18.83
CA THR A 425 -1.18 1.77 19.82
C THR A 425 -0.43 2.95 19.19
N PRO A 426 -0.38 4.12 19.86
CA PRO A 426 0.42 5.26 19.38
C PRO A 426 1.89 4.93 19.11
N ALA A 427 2.44 3.90 19.77
CA ALA A 427 3.79 3.40 19.58
C ALA A 427 4.08 2.91 18.15
N ALA A 428 3.06 2.59 17.35
CA ALA A 428 3.23 2.25 15.93
C ALA A 428 3.73 3.47 15.11
N ASP A 429 3.26 4.68 15.44
CA ASP A 429 3.73 5.90 14.78
C ASP A 429 5.19 6.21 15.13
N LEU A 430 5.64 5.84 16.34
CA LEU A 430 7.03 6.03 16.77
C LEU A 430 7.98 5.07 16.06
N TYR A 431 7.54 3.85 15.78
CA TYR A 431 8.30 2.94 14.92
C TYR A 431 8.45 3.52 13.51
N ALA A 432 7.33 3.97 12.92
CA ALA A 432 7.34 4.60 11.60
C ALA A 432 8.21 5.88 11.57
N PHE A 433 8.20 6.67 12.64
CA PHE A 433 9.09 7.83 12.83
C PHE A 433 10.56 7.43 12.78
N GLY A 434 10.96 6.37 13.48
CA GLY A 434 12.32 5.84 13.45
C GLY A 434 12.73 5.42 12.03
N MET A 435 11.84 4.72 11.33
CA MET A 435 12.07 4.28 9.95
C MET A 435 12.19 5.46 8.97
N VAL A 436 11.36 6.49 9.13
CA VAL A 436 11.44 7.74 8.34
C VAL A 436 12.79 8.42 8.54
N LEU A 437 13.30 8.50 9.79
CA LEU A 437 14.57 9.16 10.06
C LEU A 437 15.78 8.36 9.58
N CYS A 438 15.77 7.02 9.72
CA CYS A 438 16.79 6.17 9.12
C CYS A 438 16.84 6.36 7.59
N HIS A 439 15.67 6.38 6.94
CA HIS A 439 15.59 6.59 5.50
C HIS A 439 16.07 8.00 5.10
N ALA A 440 15.68 9.03 5.86
CA ALA A 440 16.13 10.39 5.63
C ALA A 440 17.64 10.58 5.85
N ALA A 441 18.29 9.70 6.63
CA ALA A 441 19.74 9.65 6.79
C ALA A 441 20.45 8.83 5.69
N GLY A 442 19.71 8.24 4.75
CA GLY A 442 20.24 7.54 3.58
C GLY A 442 20.09 6.01 3.61
N ALA A 443 19.48 5.43 4.64
CA ALA A 443 19.17 4.00 4.65
C ALA A 443 18.11 3.68 3.58
N THR A 444 18.15 2.49 2.98
CA THR A 444 16.97 2.06 2.22
C THR A 444 15.89 1.56 3.19
N PRO A 445 14.60 1.70 2.87
CA PRO A 445 13.54 1.18 3.74
C PRO A 445 13.73 -0.33 3.93
N LEU A 446 13.57 -0.83 5.17
CA LEU A 446 13.84 -2.22 5.56
C LEU A 446 12.78 -3.20 5.00
N THR A 447 12.69 -3.33 3.68
CA THR A 447 11.85 -4.31 2.95
C THR A 447 12.67 -5.40 2.26
N GLY A 448 14.00 -5.39 2.44
CA GLY A 448 14.95 -6.26 1.74
C GLY A 448 16.07 -6.78 2.64
N SER A 449 17.28 -6.91 2.09
CA SER A 449 18.44 -7.51 2.78
C SER A 449 19.21 -6.58 3.73
N GLU A 450 18.80 -5.31 3.88
CA GLU A 450 19.46 -4.38 4.79
C GLU A 450 19.15 -4.71 6.26
N SER A 451 20.16 -4.60 7.13
CA SER A 451 20.00 -4.80 8.57
C SER A 451 19.67 -3.49 9.28
N LEU A 452 18.88 -3.58 10.35
CA LEU A 452 18.59 -2.44 11.24
C LEU A 452 19.88 -1.76 11.74
N GLU A 453 20.92 -2.55 12.04
CA GLU A 453 22.22 -2.04 12.47
C GLU A 453 22.88 -1.15 11.41
N SER A 454 22.82 -1.54 10.13
CA SER A 454 23.32 -0.74 9.02
C SER A 454 22.57 0.58 8.91
N ALA A 455 21.24 0.55 9.01
CA ALA A 455 20.40 1.76 8.96
C ALA A 455 20.71 2.73 10.11
N LEU A 456 20.87 2.23 11.33
CA LEU A 456 21.21 3.03 12.51
C LEU A 456 22.60 3.67 12.40
N SER A 457 23.56 3.00 11.74
CA SER A 457 24.93 3.52 11.57
C SER A 457 25.02 4.80 10.72
N LEU A 458 24.00 5.08 9.90
CA LEU A 458 23.92 6.26 9.05
C LEU A 458 23.39 7.49 9.81
N LEU A 459 22.80 7.29 10.99
CA LEU A 459 22.29 8.38 11.81
C LEU A 459 23.44 9.10 12.54
N PRO A 460 23.36 10.43 12.71
CA PRO A 460 24.24 11.14 13.63
C PRO A 460 24.12 10.54 15.04
N SER A 461 25.24 10.40 15.76
CA SER A 461 25.32 9.66 17.03
C SER A 461 24.27 10.04 18.07
N ARG A 462 23.84 11.30 18.08
CA ARG A 462 22.78 11.80 18.97
C ARG A 462 21.40 11.16 18.76
N PHE A 463 21.10 10.72 17.53
CA PHE A 463 19.81 10.09 17.21
C PHE A 463 19.82 8.59 17.51
N VAL A 464 20.98 7.94 17.44
CA VAL A 464 21.08 6.46 17.51
C VAL A 464 20.39 5.91 18.76
N GLY A 465 20.58 6.53 19.93
CA GLY A 465 19.94 6.06 21.17
C GLY A 465 18.41 6.14 21.14
N VAL A 466 17.86 7.29 20.74
CA VAL A 466 16.41 7.51 20.71
C VAL A 466 15.74 6.71 19.58
N ILE A 467 16.37 6.62 18.41
CA ILE A 467 15.83 5.88 17.26
C ILE A 467 15.90 4.37 17.47
N THR A 468 16.95 3.85 18.12
CA THR A 468 17.01 2.45 18.55
C THR A 468 15.80 2.10 19.44
N ARG A 469 15.46 2.95 20.42
CA ARG A 469 14.26 2.74 21.26
C ARG A 469 12.95 2.82 20.46
N CYS A 470 12.86 3.73 19.48
CA CYS A 470 11.69 3.83 18.61
C CYS A 470 11.47 2.57 17.76
N LEU A 471 12.55 1.88 17.37
CA LEU A 471 12.52 0.71 16.49
C LEU A 471 12.46 -0.62 17.27
N ASP A 472 12.16 -0.59 18.56
CA ASP A 472 11.96 -1.81 19.37
C ASP A 472 10.79 -2.65 18.83
N HIS A 473 10.95 -3.96 18.81
CA HIS A 473 9.91 -4.88 18.37
C HIS A 473 8.71 -4.89 19.34
N ASP A 474 8.96 -4.67 20.64
CA ASP A 474 7.90 -4.52 21.65
C ASP A 474 7.40 -3.06 21.68
N PRO A 475 6.12 -2.80 21.35
CA PRO A 475 5.57 -1.45 21.36
C PRO A 475 5.65 -0.75 22.73
N SER A 476 5.73 -1.50 23.84
CA SER A 476 5.76 -0.94 25.20
C SER A 476 7.11 -0.35 25.59
N HIS A 477 8.20 -0.72 24.91
CA HIS A 477 9.54 -0.19 25.15
C HIS A 477 9.83 1.11 24.38
N ARG A 478 8.96 1.45 23.41
CA ARG A 478 9.13 2.63 22.57
C ARG A 478 8.82 3.90 23.38
N PRO A 479 9.57 4.99 23.18
CA PRO A 479 9.35 6.24 23.90
C PRO A 479 8.03 6.90 23.48
N THR A 480 7.51 7.80 24.30
CA THR A 480 6.42 8.70 23.89
C THR A 480 6.96 9.85 23.02
N PRO A 481 6.11 10.55 22.24
CA PRO A 481 6.54 11.75 21.52
C PRO A 481 7.18 12.81 22.44
N THR A 482 6.64 13.00 23.64
CA THR A 482 7.18 13.92 24.65
C THR A 482 8.59 13.50 25.09
N GLU A 483 8.82 12.22 25.38
CA GLU A 483 10.17 11.71 25.70
C GLU A 483 11.14 11.92 24.53
N VAL A 484 10.69 11.71 23.28
CA VAL A 484 11.51 11.97 22.09
C VAL A 484 11.91 13.44 22.01
N LEU A 485 10.97 14.37 22.25
CA LEU A 485 11.24 15.80 22.26
C LEU A 485 12.21 16.19 23.37
N GLU A 486 12.03 15.66 24.59
CA GLU A 486 12.94 15.91 25.70
C GLU A 486 14.36 15.42 25.42
N LEU A 487 14.52 14.29 24.71
CA LEU A 487 15.82 13.75 24.31
C LEU A 487 16.46 14.53 23.15
N LEU A 488 15.66 15.10 22.25
CA LEU A 488 16.14 15.81 21.06
C LEU A 488 16.34 17.32 21.27
N SER A 489 15.64 17.94 22.20
CA SER A 489 15.63 19.40 22.42
C SER A 489 16.75 19.93 23.33
N GLN A 490 17.63 19.07 23.84
CA GLN A 490 18.68 19.45 24.81
C GLN A 490 19.83 20.31 24.24
N ASN A 491 19.79 20.78 23.00
CA ASN A 491 20.76 21.78 22.49
C ASN A 491 20.22 22.55 21.27
N ASP A 492 19.98 23.85 21.47
CA ASP A 492 19.39 24.79 20.53
C ASP A 492 20.28 25.08 19.29
N ALA A 493 19.63 25.14 18.14
CA ALA A 493 19.93 26.12 17.10
C ALA A 493 18.66 26.30 16.24
N SER A 494 17.74 27.13 16.72
CA SER A 494 16.75 27.74 15.83
C SER A 494 17.49 28.63 14.83
N SER A 495 17.27 28.38 13.56
CA SER A 495 17.56 29.34 12.50
C SER A 495 16.43 29.28 11.50
N GLU A 496 16.02 30.44 10.99
CA GLU A 496 14.98 30.64 9.96
C GLU A 496 15.22 29.86 8.64
N ASP A 497 16.27 29.05 8.58
CA ASP A 497 16.76 28.38 7.38
C ASP A 497 17.21 26.93 7.62
N TRP A 498 16.23 26.04 7.78
CA TRP A 498 16.48 24.62 8.08
C TRP A 498 16.68 23.75 6.82
N LEU A 499 16.43 24.30 5.64
CA LEU A 499 16.47 23.60 4.36
C LEU A 499 17.77 23.84 3.61
N PRO A 500 18.41 22.80 3.04
CA PRO A 500 19.47 22.99 2.07
C PRO A 500 18.96 23.81 0.88
N ILE A 501 19.82 24.65 0.28
CA ILE A 501 19.45 25.52 -0.85
C ILE A 501 18.67 24.77 -1.94
N PRO A 502 19.09 23.57 -2.41
CA PRO A 502 18.33 22.84 -3.42
C PRO A 502 16.89 22.52 -3.00
N VAL A 503 16.68 22.16 -1.73
CA VAL A 503 15.35 21.84 -1.18
C VAL A 503 14.50 23.09 -1.03
N ARG A 504 15.10 24.21 -0.60
CA ARG A 504 14.40 25.49 -0.57
C ARG A 504 13.91 25.88 -1.96
N THR A 505 14.76 25.76 -2.98
CA THR A 505 14.36 26.03 -4.37
C THR A 505 13.18 25.15 -4.80
N MET A 506 13.16 23.87 -4.39
CA MET A 506 11.98 23.02 -4.62
C MET A 506 10.73 23.60 -3.94
N VAL A 507 10.81 23.97 -2.67
CA VAL A 507 9.68 24.57 -1.94
C VAL A 507 9.17 25.85 -2.62
N ASP A 508 10.07 26.72 -3.10
CA ASP A 508 9.70 27.96 -3.78
C ASP A 508 8.96 27.70 -5.09
N LEU A 509 9.31 26.64 -5.83
CA LEU A 509 8.58 26.23 -7.04
C LEU A 509 7.14 25.79 -6.75
N TYR A 510 6.87 25.21 -5.58
CA TYR A 510 5.52 24.84 -5.15
C TYR A 510 4.72 26.04 -4.63
N ASN A 511 5.39 27.07 -4.11
CA ASN A 511 4.77 28.32 -3.68
C ASN A 511 4.48 29.29 -4.84
N ALA A 512 5.02 29.03 -6.03
CA ALA A 512 4.76 29.84 -7.21
C ALA A 512 3.25 29.78 -7.55
N PRO A 513 2.60 30.93 -7.81
CA PRO A 513 1.17 30.97 -8.11
C PRO A 513 0.87 30.16 -9.37
N THR A 514 0.03 29.13 -9.24
CA THR A 514 -0.54 28.39 -10.37
C THR A 514 -1.55 29.30 -11.07
N VAL A 515 -1.10 30.01 -12.11
CA VAL A 515 -2.02 30.76 -12.97
C VAL A 515 -2.85 29.74 -13.74
N SER A 516 -4.15 29.71 -13.47
CA SER A 516 -5.13 28.85 -14.14
C SER A 516 -5.10 29.14 -15.64
N ALA A 517 -4.97 28.11 -16.49
CA ALA A 517 -5.24 28.25 -17.92
C ALA A 517 -6.74 28.54 -18.13
N PRO A 518 -7.11 29.44 -19.05
CA PRO A 518 -8.51 29.77 -19.35
C PRO A 518 -9.29 28.63 -20.00
#